data_AF-A0A4W4F882-F1
#
_entry.id   AF-A0A4W4F882-F1
#
_cell.length_a   1.000
_cell.length_b   1.000
_cell.length_c   1.000
_cell.angle_alpha   90.00
_cell.angle_beta   90.00
_cell.angle_gamma   90.00
#
_symmetry.space_group_name_H-M   'P 1'
#
loop_
_entity.id
_entity.type
_entity.pdbx_description
1 polymer ?
#
loop_
_entity_poly.entity_id
_entity_poly.type
_entity_poly.pdbx_seq_one_letter_code
_entity_poly.pdbx_strand_id
1 'polypeptide(L)'
;PHPDLTLKLLFITYNHALNGLTDNLSIEKPTADGYDCSDLDLSFVPNQITESTKSLDFSFNYLLALYNSTFQRLKNLVSLDLTRLEDFW
;
A
#
# COMPACT_ATOMS: atom_id res chain seq x y z
N PRO A 1 26.29 -5.45 -10.33
CA PRO A 1 26.28 -4.80 -9.00
C PRO A 1 24.85 -4.80 -8.45
N HIS A 2 24.55 -5.77 -7.58
CA HIS A 2 23.27 -5.81 -6.86
C HIS A 2 23.14 -4.52 -6.04
N PRO A 3 22.01 -3.80 -6.08
CA PRO A 3 21.78 -2.70 -5.16
C PRO A 3 21.82 -3.28 -3.74
N ASP A 4 22.60 -2.65 -2.87
CA ASP A 4 22.86 -3.09 -1.50
C ASP A 4 21.54 -3.39 -0.78
N LEU A 5 21.31 -4.67 -0.48
CA LEU A 5 20.14 -5.16 0.25
C LEU A 5 19.96 -4.41 1.59
N THR A 6 21.05 -3.90 2.16
CA THR A 6 21.04 -3.10 3.39
C THR A 6 20.36 -1.75 3.19
N LEU A 7 20.68 -1.05 2.11
CA LEU A 7 20.02 0.23 1.76
C LEU A 7 18.56 0.00 1.40
N LYS A 8 18.24 -1.12 0.74
CA LYS A 8 16.85 -1.53 0.47
C LYS A 8 16.07 -1.76 1.77
N LEU A 9 16.60 -2.55 2.70
CA LEU A 9 15.97 -2.81 4.00
C LEU A 9 15.80 -1.53 4.81
N LEU A 10 16.80 -0.64 4.77
CA LEU A 10 16.75 0.65 5.45
C LEU A 10 15.63 1.54 4.88
N PHE A 11 15.49 1.60 3.56
CA PHE A 11 14.40 2.34 2.90
C PHE A 11 13.03 1.78 3.28
N ILE A 12 12.87 0.45 3.30
CA ILE A 12 11.63 -0.22 3.70
C ILE A 12 11.29 0.07 5.17
N THR A 13 12.27 -0.07 6.05
CA THR A 13 12.09 0.15 7.50
C THR A 13 11.79 1.61 7.79
N TYR A 14 12.42 2.54 7.05
CA TYR A 14 12.16 3.97 7.13
C TYR A 14 10.74 4.31 6.67
N ASN A 15 10.30 3.78 5.52
CA ASN A 15 8.92 3.98 5.05
C ASN A 15 7.90 3.33 5.98
N HIS A 16 8.17 2.16 6.53
CA HIS A 16 7.30 1.55 7.54
C HIS A 16 7.18 2.42 8.81
N ALA A 17 8.30 2.99 9.28
CA ALA A 17 8.31 3.89 10.43
C ALA A 17 7.61 5.22 10.14
N LEU A 18 7.78 5.79 8.94
CA LEU A 18 7.04 6.97 8.48
C LEU A 18 5.55 6.68 8.32
N ASN A 19 5.18 5.53 7.77
CA ASN A 19 3.79 5.14 7.62
C ASN A 19 3.10 5.02 8.98
N GLY A 20 3.76 4.40 9.96
CA GLY A 20 3.31 4.38 11.36
C GLY A 20 3.30 5.75 12.07
N LEU A 21 3.96 6.77 11.51
CA LEU A 21 3.87 8.17 11.95
C LEU A 21 2.75 8.93 11.20
N THR A 22 2.38 8.51 10.00
CA THR A 22 1.28 9.07 9.19
C THR A 22 -0.10 8.49 9.52
N ASP A 23 -0.21 7.59 10.50
CA ASP A 23 -1.46 7.03 11.06
C ASP A 23 -2.51 8.12 11.44
N ASN A 24 -2.11 9.40 11.49
CA ASN A 24 -2.94 10.56 11.81
C ASN A 24 -3.10 11.60 10.67
N LEU A 25 -2.56 11.34 9.48
CA LEU A 25 -2.75 12.15 8.28
C LEU A 25 -3.45 11.27 7.25
N SER A 26 -4.73 11.51 6.99
CA SER A 26 -5.49 10.76 5.98
C SER A 26 -4.92 11.08 4.58
N ILE A 27 -3.94 10.31 4.14
CA ILE A 27 -3.31 10.46 2.81
C ILE A 27 -4.23 9.88 1.73
N GLU A 28 -4.99 8.84 2.08
CA GLU A 28 -6.03 8.25 1.25
C GLU A 28 -7.23 9.19 1.08
N LYS A 29 -7.81 9.17 -0.12
CA LYS A 29 -9.03 9.93 -0.43
C LYS A 29 -10.22 8.98 -0.38
N PRO A 30 -11.19 9.18 0.53
CA PRO A 30 -12.41 8.38 0.53
C PRO A 30 -13.18 8.55 -0.78
N THR A 31 -13.72 7.46 -1.30
CA THR A 31 -14.64 7.43 -2.44
C THR A 31 -16.02 6.95 -1.99
N ALA A 32 -16.96 6.78 -2.94
CA ALA A 32 -18.33 6.39 -2.61
C ALA A 32 -18.41 5.01 -1.92
N ASP A 33 -17.51 4.08 -2.25
CA ASP A 33 -17.50 2.71 -1.73
C ASP A 33 -16.11 2.18 -1.37
N GLY A 34 -15.12 3.07 -1.23
CA GLY A 34 -13.80 2.70 -0.75
C GLY A 34 -12.79 3.83 -0.74
N TYR A 35 -11.59 3.58 -1.26
CA TYR A 35 -10.44 4.47 -1.07
C TYR A 35 -9.59 4.60 -2.34
N ASP A 36 -9.17 5.83 -2.62
CA ASP A 36 -8.09 6.16 -3.53
C ASP A 36 -6.78 6.33 -2.74
N CYS A 37 -5.88 5.37 -2.92
CA CYS A 37 -4.54 5.34 -2.37
C CYS A 37 -3.47 5.47 -3.46
N SER A 38 -3.82 5.97 -4.64
CA SER A 38 -2.89 6.04 -5.78
C SER A 38 -1.79 7.09 -5.56
N ASP A 39 -0.58 6.78 -6.03
CA ASP A 39 0.57 7.73 -6.06
C ASP A 39 0.93 8.28 -4.68
N LEU A 40 0.90 7.41 -3.66
CA LEU A 40 1.17 7.76 -2.26
C LEU A 40 2.49 7.17 -1.74
N ASP A 41 3.33 6.65 -2.63
CA ASP A 41 4.59 5.95 -2.30
C ASP A 41 4.40 4.83 -1.25
N LEU A 42 3.20 4.23 -1.19
CA LEU A 42 2.88 3.23 -0.16
C LEU A 42 3.57 1.91 -0.47
N SER A 43 4.09 1.26 0.58
CA SER A 43 4.66 -0.08 0.51
C SER A 43 3.74 -1.19 1.05
N PHE A 44 2.63 -0.81 1.69
CA PHE A 44 1.67 -1.69 2.35
C PHE A 44 0.27 -1.07 2.35
N VAL A 45 -0.76 -1.92 2.43
CA VAL A 45 -2.15 -1.47 2.57
C VAL A 45 -2.34 -0.82 3.96
N PRO A 46 -2.82 0.43 4.02
CA PRO A 46 -3.02 1.12 5.28
C PRO A 46 -4.03 0.44 6.22
N ASN A 47 -3.85 0.61 7.54
CA ASN A 47 -4.64 -0.09 8.56
C ASN A 47 -6.06 0.47 8.72
N GLN A 48 -6.26 1.73 8.38
CA GLN A 48 -7.55 2.41 8.39
C GLN A 48 -8.49 1.96 7.27
N ILE A 49 -7.96 1.29 6.23
CA ILE A 49 -8.77 0.65 5.20
C ILE A 49 -9.37 -0.63 5.78
N THR A 50 -10.68 -0.56 6.04
CA THR A 50 -11.42 -1.60 6.76
C THR A 50 -12.02 -2.65 5.84
N GLU A 51 -12.53 -3.74 6.43
CA GLU A 51 -13.15 -4.85 5.70
C GLU A 51 -14.41 -4.46 4.91
N SER A 52 -15.04 -3.31 5.18
CA SER A 52 -16.23 -2.82 4.45
C SER A 52 -15.90 -2.21 3.08
N THR A 53 -14.63 -1.94 2.81
CA THR A 53 -14.12 -1.37 1.55
C THR A 53 -14.48 -2.29 0.37
N LYS A 54 -15.12 -1.72 -0.65
CA LYS A 54 -15.48 -2.43 -1.88
C LYS A 54 -14.56 -2.11 -3.04
N SER A 55 -14.03 -0.89 -3.08
CA SER A 55 -13.13 -0.43 -4.14
C SER A 55 -11.83 0.11 -3.56
N LEU A 56 -10.69 -0.38 -4.03
CA LEU A 56 -9.37 0.13 -3.63
C LEU A 56 -8.54 0.45 -4.88
N ASP A 57 -8.17 1.71 -5.03
CA ASP A 57 -7.13 2.11 -5.97
C ASP A 57 -5.79 2.15 -5.24
N PHE A 58 -4.89 1.21 -5.57
CA PHE A 58 -3.54 1.11 -5.04
C PHE A 58 -2.50 1.31 -6.15
N SER A 59 -2.89 1.92 -7.27
CA SER A 59 -2.03 2.15 -8.43
C SER A 59 -0.88 3.13 -8.12
N PHE A 60 0.20 3.06 -8.91
CA PHE A 60 1.38 3.94 -8.76
C PHE A 60 2.03 3.91 -7.36
N ASN A 61 1.89 2.78 -6.65
CA ASN A 61 2.58 2.55 -5.38
C ASN A 61 3.74 1.55 -5.56
N TYR A 62 4.43 1.25 -4.46
CA TYR A 62 5.46 0.22 -4.41
C TYR A 62 4.88 -1.00 -3.69
N LEU A 63 4.89 -2.19 -4.28
CA LEU A 63 4.67 -3.40 -3.50
C LEU A 63 5.89 -4.27 -3.62
N LEU A 64 6.60 -4.45 -2.50
CA LEU A 64 7.78 -5.32 -2.46
C LEU A 64 7.44 -6.76 -2.86
N ALA A 65 6.23 -7.21 -2.53
CA ALA A 65 5.69 -8.49 -2.93
C ALA A 65 4.17 -8.52 -2.71
N LEU A 66 3.48 -9.24 -3.59
CA LEU A 66 2.09 -9.62 -3.44
C LEU A 66 2.02 -11.00 -2.77
N TYR A 67 1.61 -11.02 -1.50
CA TYR A 67 1.33 -12.25 -0.77
C TYR A 67 -0.17 -12.49 -0.67
N ASN A 68 -0.58 -13.74 -0.48
CA ASN A 68 -2.00 -14.07 -0.22
C ASN A 68 -2.57 -13.32 1.00
N SER A 69 -1.70 -12.94 1.95
CA SER A 69 -2.06 -12.18 3.13
C SER A 69 -2.22 -10.67 2.88
N THR A 70 -1.71 -10.12 1.77
CA THR A 70 -1.64 -8.66 1.54
C THR A 70 -3.01 -7.99 1.60
N PHE A 71 -4.03 -8.58 0.99
CA PHE A 71 -5.40 -8.04 0.96
C PHE A 71 -6.40 -8.88 1.77
N GLN A 72 -5.95 -9.89 2.53
CA GLN A 72 -6.82 -10.86 3.20
C GLN A 72 -7.81 -10.21 4.20
N ARG A 73 -7.47 -9.04 4.75
CA ARG A 73 -8.35 -8.28 5.64
C ARG A 73 -9.54 -7.64 4.91
N LEU A 74 -9.42 -7.36 3.61
CA LEU A 74 -10.42 -6.63 2.80
C LEU A 74 -11.45 -7.61 2.21
N LYS A 75 -12.23 -8.26 3.07
CA LYS A 75 -13.12 -9.37 2.67
C LYS A 75 -14.24 -8.97 1.71
N ASN A 76 -14.68 -7.72 1.71
CA ASN A 76 -15.74 -7.22 0.83
C ASN A 76 -15.21 -6.54 -0.43
N LEU A 77 -13.91 -6.63 -0.71
CA LEU A 77 -13.30 -5.99 -1.87
C LEU A 77 -13.87 -6.61 -3.17
N VAL A 78 -14.39 -5.74 -4.03
CA VAL A 78 -14.97 -6.07 -5.34
C VAL A 78 -14.07 -5.59 -6.47
N SER A 79 -13.41 -4.44 -6.29
CA SER A 79 -12.51 -3.83 -7.26
C SER A 79 -11.16 -3.48 -6.63
N LEU A 80 -10.08 -3.85 -7.30
CA LEU A 80 -8.71 -3.56 -6.89
C LEU A 80 -7.90 -3.11 -8.11
N ASP A 81 -7.37 -1.89 -8.07
CA ASP A 81 -6.43 -1.39 -9.07
C ASP A 81 -5.00 -1.47 -8.54
N LEU A 82 -4.13 -2.18 -9.27
CA LEU A 82 -2.70 -2.36 -9.00
C LEU A 82 -1.85 -1.87 -10.20
N THR A 83 -2.40 -0.98 -11.02
CA THR A 83 -1.74 -0.49 -12.24
C THR A 83 -0.43 0.20 -11.89
N ARG A 84 0.64 -0.13 -12.63
CA ARG A 84 1.97 0.49 -12.49
C ARG A 84 2.55 0.42 -11.07
N LEU A 85 2.33 -0.70 -10.39
CA LEU A 85 3.17 -1.03 -9.25
C LEU A 85 4.63 -1.17 -9.73
N GLU A 86 5.53 -0.48 -9.06
CA GLU A 86 6.96 -0.69 -9.27
C GLU A 86 7.40 -1.89 -8.44
N ASP A 87 7.66 -3.02 -9.12
CA ASP A 87 8.30 -4.17 -8.49
C ASP A 87 9.81 -3.90 -8.36
N PHE A 88 10.34 -3.99 -7.15
CA PHE A 88 11.79 -4.00 -6.91
C PHE A 88 12.37 -5.38 -7.27
N TRP A 89 12.70 -5.61 -8.54
CA TRP A 89 13.54 -6.75 -8.97
C TRP A 89 15.03 -6.43 -8.71
#